data_AF-A0A7A6REG3-F1
#
_entry.id   AF-A0A7A6REG3-F1
#
_cell.length_a   1.000
_cell.length_b   1.000
_cell.length_c   1.000
_cell.angle_alpha   90.00
_cell.angle_beta   90.00
_cell.angle_gamma   90.00
#
_symmetry.space_group_name_H-M   'P 1'
#
loop_
_entity.id
_entity.type
_entity.pdbx_description
1 polymer ?
#
loop_
_entity_poly.entity_id
_entity_poly.type
_entity_poly.pdbx_seq_one_letter_code
_entity_poly.pdbx_strand_id
1 'polypeptide(L)'
;ASTTDTAGGTERQPKDFSKLASNKYECDQINFDFYIRYKTLDLWARYQDFQLRVRNAIIKRQSLDFIMAGFNGVKRAETSDRSSNPMLQDVAVGWLQKYRNEAPARVMSKVTDEEGRTTSEVIRVGKGGDYASLDALVMDATNNLIEPWYQEDPDLVVIVGRQLLADKYFPIVNREQDNSEMLAADV
;
A
#
# COMPACT_ATOMS: atom_id res chain seq x y z
N ALA A 1 -7.47 -28.40 -12.17
CA ALA A 1 -8.02 -29.77 -12.28
C ALA A 1 -6.90 -30.72 -12.67
N SER A 2 -6.87 -31.96 -12.16
CA SER A 2 -5.87 -32.97 -12.54
C SER A 2 -6.54 -34.31 -12.83
N THR A 3 -6.04 -35.02 -13.82
CA THR A 3 -6.44 -36.40 -14.14
C THR A 3 -5.36 -37.36 -13.63
N THR A 4 -5.74 -38.39 -12.89
CA THR A 4 -4.84 -39.47 -12.46
C THR A 4 -5.43 -40.78 -12.96
N ASP A 5 -4.61 -41.57 -13.66
CA ASP A 5 -4.98 -42.92 -14.08
C ASP A 5 -4.91 -43.88 -12.89
N THR A 6 -6.07 -44.30 -12.41
CA THR A 6 -6.22 -45.17 -11.23
C THR A 6 -6.22 -46.66 -11.60
N ALA A 7 -6.13 -47.03 -12.89
CA ALA A 7 -6.18 -48.42 -13.33
C ALA A 7 -4.93 -49.24 -12.91
N GLY A 8 -3.80 -48.57 -12.69
CA GLY A 8 -2.54 -49.17 -12.21
C GLY A 8 -2.34 -49.17 -10.69
N GLY A 9 -3.39 -48.94 -9.89
CA GLY A 9 -3.26 -48.85 -8.43
C GLY A 9 -2.64 -47.54 -7.91
N THR A 10 -2.55 -46.50 -8.76
CA THR A 10 -2.06 -45.18 -8.36
C THR A 10 -3.21 -44.37 -7.75
N GLU A 11 -3.07 -43.98 -6.49
CA GLU A 11 -4.08 -43.20 -5.78
C GLU A 11 -4.02 -41.71 -6.14
N ARG A 12 -5.19 -41.06 -6.13
CA ARG A 12 -5.31 -39.61 -6.33
C ARG A 12 -4.73 -38.89 -5.12
N GLN A 13 -3.85 -37.92 -5.36
CA GLN A 13 -3.29 -37.06 -4.31
C GLN A 13 -4.05 -35.72 -4.30
N PRO A 14 -5.01 -35.51 -3.38
CA PRO A 14 -5.72 -34.24 -3.28
C PRO A 14 -4.75 -33.13 -2.86
N LYS A 15 -4.83 -31.97 -3.52
CA LYS A 15 -4.13 -30.77 -3.08
C LYS A 15 -4.96 -30.06 -2.01
N ASP A 16 -4.30 -29.55 -0.99
CA ASP A 16 -4.93 -28.66 -0.01
C ASP A 16 -5.29 -27.33 -0.67
N PHE A 17 -6.56 -26.96 -0.57
CA PHE A 17 -7.12 -25.73 -1.15
C PHE A 17 -6.79 -24.48 -0.32
N SER A 18 -6.48 -24.65 0.97
CA SER A 18 -6.35 -23.56 1.94
C SER A 18 -4.91 -23.22 2.31
N LYS A 19 -3.94 -23.96 1.77
CA LYS A 19 -2.53 -23.84 2.16
C LYS A 19 -1.91 -22.57 1.60
N LEU A 20 -2.02 -21.48 2.37
CA LEU A 20 -1.26 -20.25 2.17
C LEU A 20 0.17 -20.41 2.71
N ALA A 21 1.08 -19.54 2.27
CA ALA A 21 2.38 -19.40 2.92
C ALA A 21 2.20 -19.13 4.43
N SER A 22 3.05 -19.71 5.26
CA SER A 22 2.91 -19.70 6.72
C SER A 22 3.16 -18.30 7.29
N ASN A 23 2.11 -17.49 7.38
CA ASN A 23 2.15 -16.16 7.99
C ASN A 23 1.46 -16.23 9.36
N LYS A 24 2.24 -16.22 10.45
CA LYS A 24 1.70 -16.15 11.81
C LYS A 24 1.15 -14.75 12.05
N TYR A 25 -0.06 -14.66 12.62
CA TYR A 25 -0.68 -13.40 12.97
C TYR A 25 -0.78 -13.27 14.48
N GLU A 26 -0.34 -12.14 15.01
CA GLU A 26 -0.42 -11.78 16.43
C GLU A 26 -1.09 -10.41 16.55
N CYS A 27 -2.06 -10.32 17.45
CA CYS A 27 -2.78 -9.08 17.75
C CYS A 27 -2.18 -8.43 18.99
N ASP A 28 -1.63 -7.23 18.82
CA ASP A 28 -1.20 -6.41 19.95
C ASP A 28 -2.14 -5.23 20.19
N GLN A 29 -2.33 -4.86 21.45
CA GLN A 29 -3.17 -3.73 21.83
C GLN A 29 -2.54 -2.37 21.45
N ILE A 30 -3.35 -1.44 20.95
CA ILE A 30 -2.97 -0.04 20.70
C ILE A 30 -4.04 0.84 21.36
N ASN A 31 -3.60 1.84 22.13
CA ASN A 31 -4.50 2.76 22.84
C ASN A 31 -4.45 4.16 22.22
N PHE A 32 -5.58 4.87 22.27
CA PHE A 32 -5.72 6.24 21.78
C PHE A 32 -6.25 7.14 22.89
N ASP A 33 -5.38 8.01 23.40
CA ASP A 33 -5.73 8.93 24.47
C ASP A 33 -5.70 10.38 23.98
N PHE A 34 -6.68 11.18 24.39
CA PHE A 34 -6.76 12.61 24.09
C PHE A 34 -7.38 13.37 25.26
N TYR A 35 -7.09 14.67 25.34
CA TYR A 35 -7.71 15.56 26.33
C TYR A 35 -8.31 16.79 25.63
N ILE A 36 -9.36 17.35 26.23
CA ILE A 36 -9.98 18.60 25.80
C ILE A 36 -9.84 19.59 26.95
N ARG A 37 -9.32 20.78 26.68
CA ARG A 37 -9.17 21.84 27.70
C ARG A 37 -10.55 22.38 28.11
N TYR A 38 -10.71 22.73 29.38
CA TYR A 38 -12.00 23.21 29.91
C TYR A 38 -12.57 24.42 29.16
N LYS A 39 -11.74 25.42 28.81
CA LYS A 39 -12.20 26.60 28.05
C LYS A 39 -12.82 26.21 26.69
N THR A 40 -12.25 25.19 26.04
CA THR A 40 -12.74 24.70 24.75
C THR A 40 -14.05 23.93 24.92
N LEU A 41 -14.13 23.10 25.96
CA LEU A 41 -15.34 22.34 26.27
C LEU A 41 -16.51 23.25 26.63
N ASP A 42 -16.28 24.28 27.45
CA ASP A 42 -17.30 25.27 27.83
C ASP A 42 -17.82 26.06 26.63
N LEU A 43 -16.93 26.46 25.72
CA LEU A 43 -17.33 27.13 24.48
C LEU A 43 -18.20 26.22 23.60
N TRP A 44 -17.84 24.95 23.47
CA TRP A 44 -18.57 23.99 22.65
C TRP A 44 -19.91 23.58 23.26
N ALA A 45 -20.00 23.51 24.59
CA ALA A 45 -21.22 23.16 25.32
C ALA A 45 -22.40 24.11 25.06
N ARG A 46 -22.14 25.31 24.51
CA ARG A 46 -23.18 26.28 24.11
C ARG A 46 -24.01 25.83 22.90
N TYR A 47 -23.53 24.87 22.11
CA TYR A 47 -24.21 24.38 20.91
C TYR A 47 -24.84 23.00 21.16
N GLN A 48 -26.13 22.83 20.84
CA GLN A 48 -26.88 21.59 21.14
C GLN A 48 -26.23 20.31 20.56
N ASP A 49 -25.62 20.39 19.37
CA ASP A 49 -25.07 19.24 18.64
C ASP A 49 -23.58 18.97 18.92
N PHE A 50 -22.98 19.61 19.93
CA PHE A 50 -21.51 19.54 20.11
C PHE A 50 -21.00 18.12 20.33
N GLN A 51 -21.72 17.29 21.09
CA GLN A 51 -21.31 15.92 21.40
C GLN A 51 -21.22 15.05 20.13
N LEU A 52 -22.20 15.18 19.22
CA LEU A 52 -22.22 14.42 17.98
C LEU A 52 -21.09 14.86 17.04
N ARG A 53 -20.80 16.17 16.99
CA ARG A 53 -19.67 16.73 16.22
C ARG A 53 -18.33 16.25 16.75
N VAL A 54 -18.13 16.29 18.08
CA VAL A 54 -16.89 15.83 18.72
C VAL A 54 -16.70 14.33 18.48
N ARG A 55 -17.73 13.51 18.68
CA ARG A 55 -17.68 12.07 18.39
C ARG A 55 -17.28 11.79 16.94
N ASN A 56 -17.94 12.43 15.97
CA ASN A 56 -17.65 12.20 14.55
C ASN A 56 -16.22 12.65 14.18
N ALA A 57 -15.72 13.72 14.79
CA ALA A 57 -14.34 14.17 14.62
C ALA A 57 -13.33 13.15 15.19
N ILE A 58 -13.59 12.60 16.38
CA ILE A 58 -12.73 11.58 17.00
C ILE A 58 -12.68 10.32 16.15
N ILE A 59 -13.84 9.79 15.72
CA ILE A 59 -13.91 8.59 14.88
C ILE A 59 -13.12 8.82 13.58
N LYS A 60 -13.35 9.95 12.90
CA LYS A 60 -12.63 10.27 11.66
C LYS A 60 -11.11 10.35 11.88
N ARG A 61 -10.66 10.92 12.99
CA ARG A 61 -9.24 10.99 13.33
C ARG A 61 -8.64 9.61 13.59
N GLN A 62 -9.30 8.79 14.40
CA GLN A 62 -8.88 7.42 14.70
C GLN A 62 -8.79 6.56 13.43
N SER A 63 -9.80 6.64 12.54
CA SER A 63 -9.76 5.93 11.26
C SER A 63 -8.58 6.35 10.38
N LEU A 64 -8.27 7.65 10.32
CA LEU A 64 -7.11 8.13 9.58
C LEU A 64 -5.79 7.72 10.24
N ASP A 65 -5.73 7.68 11.56
CA ASP A 65 -4.55 7.20 12.30
C ASP A 65 -4.28 5.72 12.03
N PHE A 66 -5.32 4.88 11.95
CA PHE A 66 -5.17 3.47 11.57
C PHE A 66 -4.61 3.31 10.16
N ILE A 67 -5.14 4.06 9.18
CA ILE A 67 -4.63 4.01 7.80
C ILE A 67 -3.17 4.46 7.76
N MET A 68 -2.85 5.55 8.47
CA MET A 68 -1.50 6.11 8.51
C MET A 68 -0.49 5.15 9.13
N ALA A 69 -0.81 4.54 10.27
CA ALA A 69 0.04 3.53 10.91
C ALA A 69 0.14 2.25 10.06
N GLY A 70 -0.95 1.83 9.42
CA GLY A 70 -0.97 0.62 8.58
C GLY A 70 -0.05 0.71 7.35
N PHE A 71 0.06 1.88 6.72
CA PHE A 71 0.97 2.08 5.59
C PHE A 71 2.41 2.41 5.99
N ASN A 72 2.63 3.15 7.08
CA ASN A 72 3.95 3.66 7.44
C ASN A 72 4.67 2.84 8.54
N GLY A 73 3.96 1.97 9.24
CA GLY A 73 4.51 1.21 10.36
C GLY A 73 5.69 0.33 9.98
N VAL A 74 6.87 0.60 10.57
CA VAL A 74 8.11 -0.16 10.35
C VAL A 74 8.35 -1.14 11.49
N LYS A 75 8.06 -0.73 12.73
CA LYS A 75 8.23 -1.57 13.90
C LYS A 75 7.21 -1.21 14.95
N ARG A 76 7.01 -2.12 15.89
CA ARG A 76 6.31 -1.83 17.13
C ARG A 76 7.34 -1.49 18.20
N ALA A 77 7.24 -0.31 18.79
CA ALA A 77 7.97 0.06 20.01
C ALA A 77 7.04 -0.08 21.22
N GLU A 78 7.59 -0.45 22.38
CA GLU A 78 6.81 -0.49 23.64
C GLU A 78 6.33 0.91 24.05
N THR A 79 7.17 1.92 23.80
CA THR A 79 6.82 3.34 23.97
C THR A 79 7.05 4.07 22.66
N SER A 80 5.95 4.49 22.01
CA SER A 80 6.00 5.26 20.77
C SER A 80 6.32 6.74 21.02
N ASP A 81 7.13 7.35 20.17
CA ASP A 81 7.46 8.77 20.21
C ASP A 81 7.03 9.47 18.92
N ARG A 82 6.00 10.31 19.03
CA ARG A 82 5.44 11.06 17.91
C ARG A 82 6.34 12.18 17.41
N SER A 83 7.31 12.63 18.21
CA SER A 83 8.23 13.71 17.82
C SER A 83 9.29 13.20 16.85
N SER A 84 9.88 12.04 17.13
CA SER A 84 10.81 11.36 16.22
C SER A 84 10.09 10.63 15.08
N ASN A 85 8.88 10.12 15.31
CA ASN A 85 8.08 9.39 14.32
C ASN A 85 6.74 10.10 14.04
N PRO A 86 6.75 11.26 13.34
CA PRO A 86 5.52 12.02 13.07
C PRO A 86 4.51 11.23 12.22
N MET A 87 4.98 10.22 11.48
CA MET A 87 4.18 9.34 10.63
C MET A 87 3.65 8.08 11.31
N LEU A 88 3.71 7.98 12.65
CA LEU A 88 3.23 6.81 13.42
C LEU A 88 3.96 5.51 13.01
N GLN A 89 5.24 5.61 12.67
CA GLN A 89 6.06 4.53 12.11
C GLN A 89 6.45 3.46 13.16
N ASP A 90 6.30 3.78 14.44
CA ASP A 90 6.72 3.00 15.60
C ASP A 90 5.56 2.38 16.38
N VAL A 91 4.32 2.53 15.89
CA VAL A 91 3.09 2.03 16.56
C VAL A 91 2.87 0.54 16.31
N ALA A 92 3.07 0.09 15.08
CA ALA A 92 2.86 -1.29 14.67
C ALA A 92 3.65 -1.61 13.39
N VAL A 93 3.76 -2.90 13.07
CA VAL A 93 4.30 -3.33 11.76
C VAL A 93 3.20 -3.23 10.71
N GLY A 94 3.39 -2.34 9.73
CA GLY A 94 2.45 -2.07 8.64
C GLY A 94 2.53 -3.06 7.49
N TRP A 95 1.60 -2.96 6.54
CA TRP A 95 1.50 -3.88 5.39
C TRP A 95 2.78 -3.87 4.55
N LEU A 96 3.33 -2.69 4.25
CA LEU A 96 4.54 -2.57 3.43
C LEU A 96 5.76 -3.22 4.10
N GLN A 97 5.89 -3.07 5.42
CA GLN A 97 7.00 -3.67 6.14
C GLN A 97 6.86 -5.20 6.24
N LYS A 98 5.63 -5.72 6.39
CA LYS A 98 5.38 -7.17 6.34
C LYS A 98 5.90 -7.77 5.04
N TYR A 99 5.59 -7.17 3.88
CA TYR A 99 6.12 -7.63 2.59
C TYR A 99 7.65 -7.60 2.55
N ARG A 100 8.30 -6.56 3.08
CA ARG A 100 9.77 -6.48 3.13
C ARG A 100 10.40 -7.59 3.97
N ASN A 101 9.76 -7.97 5.08
CA ASN A 101 10.31 -8.96 6.01
C ASN A 101 9.96 -10.41 5.61
N GLU A 102 8.71 -10.66 5.24
CA GLU A 102 8.18 -12.01 5.02
C GLU A 102 8.30 -12.47 3.56
N ALA A 103 8.30 -11.54 2.59
CA ALA A 103 8.31 -11.85 1.16
C ALA A 103 9.21 -10.89 0.35
N PRO A 104 10.52 -10.79 0.66
CA PRO A 104 11.43 -9.83 0.03
C PRO A 104 11.53 -9.99 -1.49
N ALA A 105 11.36 -11.21 -2.03
CA ALA A 105 11.35 -11.47 -3.46
C ALA A 105 10.21 -10.78 -4.22
N ARG A 106 9.13 -10.37 -3.52
CA ARG A 106 7.99 -9.64 -4.09
C ARG A 106 8.18 -8.12 -4.05
N VAL A 107 9.31 -7.64 -3.51
CA VAL A 107 9.58 -6.21 -3.34
C VAL A 107 10.77 -5.84 -4.20
N MET A 108 10.51 -5.04 -5.24
CA MET A 108 11.56 -4.47 -6.09
C MET A 108 12.02 -3.13 -5.51
N SER A 109 13.25 -3.08 -4.97
CA SER A 109 13.84 -1.85 -4.43
C SER A 109 15.00 -1.29 -5.26
N LYS A 110 15.65 -2.13 -6.05
CA LYS A 110 16.87 -1.83 -6.80
C LYS A 110 16.88 -2.61 -8.11
N VAL A 111 17.59 -2.06 -9.11
CA VAL A 111 17.79 -2.75 -10.38
C VAL A 111 19.11 -3.52 -10.31
N THR A 112 19.07 -4.80 -10.64
CA THR A 112 20.24 -5.68 -10.70
C THR A 112 20.42 -6.17 -12.13
N ASP A 113 21.66 -6.17 -12.61
CA ASP A 113 22.00 -6.83 -13.88
C ASP A 113 21.82 -8.36 -13.79
N GLU A 114 21.87 -9.04 -14.94
CA GLU A 114 21.85 -10.51 -15.06
C GLU A 114 22.94 -11.20 -14.22
N GLU A 115 24.01 -10.47 -13.86
CA GLU A 115 25.12 -10.91 -13.02
C GLU A 115 24.88 -10.65 -11.51
N GLY A 116 23.71 -10.14 -11.12
CA GLY A 116 23.33 -9.86 -9.74
C GLY A 116 23.99 -8.62 -9.12
N ARG A 117 24.73 -7.82 -9.92
CA ARG A 117 25.29 -6.53 -9.44
C ARG A 117 24.22 -5.46 -9.50
N THR A 118 24.13 -4.65 -8.43
CA THR A 118 23.22 -3.51 -8.34
C THR A 118 23.70 -2.39 -9.26
N THR A 119 22.98 -2.15 -10.36
CA THR A 119 23.27 -1.10 -11.32
C THR A 119 22.66 0.24 -10.92
N SER A 120 21.48 0.20 -10.31
CA SER A 120 20.80 1.37 -9.76
C SER A 120 20.26 1.09 -8.36
N GLU A 121 20.68 1.90 -7.39
CA GLU A 121 20.20 1.84 -5.99
C GLU A 121 18.73 2.25 -5.84
N VAL A 122 18.22 3.03 -6.78
CA VAL A 122 16.81 3.46 -6.87
C VAL A 122 16.30 3.23 -8.28
N ILE A 123 15.05 2.79 -8.41
CA ILE A 123 14.40 2.61 -9.72
C ILE A 123 14.18 3.99 -10.34
N ARG A 124 14.84 4.26 -11.47
CA ARG A 124 14.73 5.54 -12.18
C ARG A 124 13.66 5.45 -13.24
N VAL A 125 12.65 6.31 -13.16
CA VAL A 125 11.56 6.38 -14.14
C VAL A 125 11.65 7.70 -14.91
N GLY A 126 11.72 7.64 -16.23
CA GLY A 126 11.77 8.80 -17.11
C GLY A 126 12.76 8.63 -18.28
N LYS A 127 12.96 9.70 -19.04
CA LYS A 127 13.84 9.68 -20.21
C LYS A 127 15.29 9.35 -19.81
N GLY A 128 15.78 8.19 -20.25
CA GLY A 128 17.12 7.69 -19.90
C GLY A 128 17.23 7.03 -18.51
N GLY A 129 16.09 6.72 -17.88
CA GLY A 129 16.02 5.88 -16.69
C GLY A 129 15.86 4.39 -17.02
N ASP A 130 15.69 3.57 -15.97
CA ASP A 130 15.49 2.13 -16.07
C ASP A 130 14.12 1.79 -16.72
N TYR A 131 13.11 2.65 -16.49
CA TYR A 131 11.80 2.57 -17.14
C TYR A 131 11.44 3.88 -17.85
N ALA A 132 10.80 3.77 -19.01
CA ALA A 132 10.37 4.93 -19.80
C ALA A 132 9.21 5.72 -19.14
N SER A 133 8.29 5.03 -18.46
CA SER A 133 7.13 5.63 -17.80
C SER A 133 6.72 4.82 -16.57
N LEU A 134 5.89 5.41 -15.71
CA LEU A 134 5.30 4.71 -14.57
C LEU A 134 4.41 3.54 -15.00
N ASP A 135 3.77 3.64 -16.17
CA ASP A 135 2.91 2.59 -16.68
C ASP A 135 3.71 1.35 -17.10
N ALA A 136 4.89 1.55 -17.71
CA ALA A 136 5.81 0.46 -18.04
C ALA A 136 6.28 -0.27 -16.77
N LEU A 137 6.60 0.48 -15.71
CA LEU A 137 7.00 -0.10 -14.42
C LEU A 137 5.87 -0.93 -13.79
N VAL A 138 4.64 -0.42 -13.80
CA VAL A 138 3.48 -1.15 -13.23
C VAL A 138 3.15 -2.41 -14.03
N MET A 139 3.21 -2.35 -15.36
CA MET A 139 3.00 -3.53 -16.22
C MET A 139 4.06 -4.60 -15.97
N ASP A 140 5.33 -4.22 -15.88
CA ASP A 140 6.41 -5.15 -15.60
C ASP A 140 6.27 -5.80 -14.21
N ALA A 141 5.96 -4.98 -13.18
CA ALA A 141 5.69 -5.47 -11.84
C ALA A 141 4.50 -6.46 -11.82
N THR A 142 3.44 -6.19 -12.57
CA THR A 142 2.27 -7.06 -12.66
C THR A 142 2.60 -8.37 -13.40
N ASN A 143 3.46 -8.35 -14.40
CA ASN A 143 3.82 -9.57 -15.13
C ASN A 143 4.83 -10.46 -14.39
N ASN A 144 5.73 -9.87 -13.60
CA ASN A 144 6.87 -10.59 -13.03
C ASN A 144 6.84 -10.76 -11.50
N LEU A 145 6.26 -9.82 -10.74
CA LEU A 145 6.30 -9.89 -9.27
C LEU A 145 5.10 -10.60 -8.67
N ILE A 146 3.92 -10.51 -9.28
CA ILE A 146 2.74 -11.24 -8.81
C ILE A 146 2.64 -12.61 -9.48
N GLU A 147 1.95 -13.51 -8.80
CA GLU A 147 1.77 -14.86 -9.28
C GLU A 147 0.77 -14.94 -10.45
N PRO A 148 0.97 -15.86 -11.43
CA PRO A 148 0.16 -15.91 -12.65
C PRO A 148 -1.35 -16.04 -12.43
N TRP A 149 -1.77 -16.63 -11.31
CA TRP A 149 -3.18 -16.83 -10.97
C TRP A 149 -3.89 -15.56 -10.52
N TYR A 150 -3.16 -14.50 -10.16
CA TYR A 150 -3.72 -13.18 -9.83
C TYR A 150 -3.44 -12.11 -10.89
N GLN A 151 -2.71 -12.45 -11.97
CA GLN A 151 -2.36 -11.48 -13.02
C GLN A 151 -3.57 -11.00 -13.81
N GLU A 152 -4.54 -11.89 -14.05
CA GLU A 152 -5.73 -11.63 -14.86
C GLU A 152 -6.97 -11.35 -13.99
N ASP A 153 -6.78 -10.95 -12.73
CA ASP A 153 -7.89 -10.65 -11.81
C ASP A 153 -8.49 -9.26 -12.12
N PRO A 154 -9.82 -9.16 -12.35
CA PRO A 154 -10.48 -7.88 -12.61
C PRO A 154 -10.47 -6.90 -11.43
N ASP A 155 -10.24 -7.37 -10.21
CA ASP A 155 -10.25 -6.55 -8.99
C ASP A 155 -8.85 -6.01 -8.61
N LEU A 156 -7.89 -6.01 -9.54
CA LEU A 156 -6.53 -5.53 -9.30
C LEU A 156 -6.48 -3.99 -9.20
N VAL A 157 -5.91 -3.49 -8.10
CA VAL A 157 -5.80 -2.04 -7.82
C VAL A 157 -4.35 -1.65 -7.56
N VAL A 158 -3.93 -0.56 -8.18
CA VAL A 158 -2.62 0.06 -7.95
C VAL A 158 -2.75 1.21 -6.95
N ILE A 159 -2.17 1.04 -5.76
CA ILE A 159 -2.17 2.05 -4.71
C ILE A 159 -0.90 2.89 -4.82
N VAL A 160 -1.05 4.20 -4.99
CA VAL A 160 0.08 5.14 -5.17
C VAL A 160 -0.09 6.40 -4.34
N GLY A 161 1.04 7.01 -3.95
CA GLY A 161 1.04 8.30 -3.28
C GLY A 161 0.62 9.45 -4.20
N ARG A 162 -0.06 10.44 -3.63
CA ARG A 162 -0.56 11.63 -4.35
C ARG A 162 0.51 12.35 -5.18
N GLN A 163 1.74 12.44 -4.68
CA GLN A 163 2.82 13.17 -5.36
C GLN A 163 3.21 12.49 -6.68
N LEU A 164 3.29 11.15 -6.71
CA LEU A 164 3.67 10.40 -7.91
C LEU A 164 2.58 10.51 -8.99
N LEU A 165 1.31 10.44 -8.56
CA LEU A 165 0.17 10.58 -9.46
C LEU A 165 0.11 11.99 -10.07
N ALA A 166 0.37 13.01 -9.26
CA ALA A 166 0.46 14.39 -9.75
C ALA A 166 1.62 14.56 -10.74
N ASP A 167 2.79 14.00 -10.47
CA ASP A 167 3.95 14.08 -11.37
C ASP A 167 3.69 13.42 -12.74
N LYS A 168 2.89 12.34 -12.77
CA LYS A 168 2.44 11.72 -14.03
C LYS A 168 1.51 12.63 -14.84
N TYR A 169 0.46 13.16 -14.20
CA TYR A 169 -0.61 13.86 -14.91
C TYR A 169 -0.29 15.34 -15.16
N PHE A 170 0.53 15.98 -14.32
CA PHE A 170 0.82 17.41 -14.43
C PHE A 170 1.46 17.80 -15.78
N PRO A 171 2.46 17.09 -16.31
CA PRO A 171 3.02 17.39 -17.63
C PRO A 171 2.06 17.16 -18.80
N ILE A 172 0.99 16.38 -18.61
CA ILE A 172 -0.04 16.14 -19.63
C ILE A 172 -0.99 17.33 -19.67
N VAL A 173 -1.46 17.77 -18.50
CA VAL A 173 -2.36 18.92 -18.35
C VAL A 173 -1.66 20.24 -18.67
N ASN A 174 -0.36 20.36 -18.40
CA ASN A 174 0.42 21.60 -18.56
C ASN A 174 0.97 21.80 -20.00
N ARG A 175 0.33 21.22 -21.02
CA ARG A 175 0.67 21.45 -22.44
C ARG A 175 -0.51 22.13 -23.13
N GLU A 176 -0.23 23.13 -23.95
CA GLU A 176 -1.22 23.58 -24.94
C GLU A 176 -1.43 22.43 -25.94
N GLN A 177 -2.60 21.81 -25.89
CA GLN A 177 -2.98 20.73 -26.80
C GLN A 177 -3.69 21.30 -28.02
N ASP A 178 -3.35 20.78 -29.21
CA ASP A 178 -4.17 20.98 -30.40
C ASP A 178 -5.57 20.37 -30.18
N ASN A 179 -6.61 21.00 -30.71
CA ASN A 179 -8.03 20.72 -30.40
C ASN A 179 -8.45 19.24 -30.56
N SER A 180 -7.71 18.41 -31.32
CA SER A 180 -7.97 16.97 -31.46
C SER A 180 -7.51 16.15 -30.24
N GLU A 181 -6.44 16.54 -29.58
CA GLU A 181 -5.87 15.83 -28.42
C GLU A 181 -6.57 16.23 -27.11
N MET A 182 -7.23 17.39 -27.10
CA MET A 182 -7.99 17.89 -25.95
C MET A 182 -9.26 17.05 -25.68
N LEU A 183 -9.88 16.47 -26.71
CA LEU A 183 -11.03 15.56 -26.56
C LEU A 183 -10.64 14.19 -25.98
N ALA A 184 -9.40 13.73 -26.22
CA ALA A 184 -8.90 12.46 -25.71
C ALA A 184 -8.41 12.55 -24.25
N ALA A 185 -8.13 13.76 -23.76
CA ALA A 185 -7.71 14.00 -22.37
C ALA A 185 -8.88 14.11 -21.38
N ASP A 186 -10.11 14.32 -21.86
CA ASP A 186 -11.33 14.52 -21.04
C ASP A 186 -12.18 13.24 -20.87
N VAL A 187 -11.73 12.11 -21.43
CA VAL A 187 -12.40 10.78 -21.35
C VAL A 187 -11.64 9.82 -20.45
#